data_AF-A0A4R4TBA4-F1
#
_entry.id   AF-A0A4R4TBA4-F1
#
_cell.length_a   1.000
_cell.length_b   1.000
_cell.length_c   1.000
_cell.angle_alpha   90.00
_cell.angle_beta   90.00
_cell.angle_gamma   90.00
#
_symmetry.space_group_name_H-M   'P 1'
#
loop_
_entity.id
_entity.type
_entity.pdbx_description
1 polymer ?
#
loop_
_entity_poly.entity_id
_entity_poly.type
_entity_poly.pdbx_seq_one_letter_code
_entity_poly.pdbx_strand_id
1 'polypeptide(L)'
;MPAVTVQFGGIVVADEAIVMPALPAEPVQRLRAATRTVIGHVVGEDQVPEDPSRYRPHVSVAHLTADGPSEPYVQAVRSVVPKAVAVTIDHVDLIETHRDRHMYEWQVVARMPLG
;
A
#
# COMPACT_ATOMS: atom_id res chain seq x y z
N MET A 1 -14.54 -10.25 7.18
CA MET A 1 -14.60 -8.77 7.28
C MET A 1 -15.25 -8.26 6.01
N PRO A 2 -16.08 -7.21 6.06
CA PRO A 2 -16.77 -6.71 4.87
C PRO A 2 -15.77 -6.10 3.87
N ALA A 3 -16.15 -6.11 2.60
CA ALA A 3 -15.44 -5.37 1.56
C ALA A 3 -15.42 -3.86 1.91
N VAL A 4 -14.33 -3.18 1.54
CA VAL A 4 -14.14 -1.75 1.83
C VAL A 4 -14.00 -0.96 0.55
N THR A 5 -14.61 0.22 0.48
CA THR A 5 -14.48 1.11 -0.67
C THR A 5 -13.64 2.33 -0.29
N VAL A 6 -12.65 2.63 -1.13
CA VAL A 6 -11.78 3.81 -1.02
C VAL A 6 -11.72 4.53 -2.35
N GLN A 7 -11.23 5.76 -2.33
CA GLN A 7 -10.97 6.57 -3.51
C GLN A 7 -9.48 6.86 -3.63
N PHE A 8 -9.01 6.88 -4.87
CA PHE A 8 -7.68 7.32 -5.26
C PHE A 8 -7.83 8.50 -6.21
N GLY A 9 -7.39 9.68 -5.78
CA GLY A 9 -7.47 10.90 -6.58
C GLY A 9 -6.36 11.91 -6.33
N GLY A 10 -5.56 11.73 -5.28
CA GLY A 10 -4.36 12.53 -5.04
C GLY A 10 -3.10 11.77 -5.43
N ILE A 11 -2.05 12.50 -5.81
CA ILE A 11 -0.71 11.97 -6.03
C ILE A 11 0.24 12.70 -5.08
N VAL A 12 1.08 11.95 -4.37
CA VAL A 12 2.05 12.46 -3.38
C VAL A 12 3.44 11.96 -3.74
N VAL A 13 4.42 12.86 -3.75
CA VAL A 13 5.84 12.50 -3.80
C VAL A 13 6.31 12.30 -2.35
N ALA A 14 6.59 11.05 -1.99
CA ALA A 14 7.11 10.64 -0.68
C ALA A 14 8.60 10.28 -0.80
N ASP A 15 9.26 10.05 0.35
CA ASP A 15 10.71 9.84 0.44
C ASP A 15 11.21 8.67 -0.44
N GLU A 16 10.42 7.60 -0.58
CA GLU A 16 10.83 6.38 -1.29
C GLU A 16 10.00 6.11 -2.55
N ALA A 17 8.93 6.88 -2.80
CA ALA A 17 7.97 6.57 -3.86
C ALA A 17 7.08 7.75 -4.25
N ILE A 18 6.51 7.68 -5.45
CA ILE A 18 5.34 8.46 -5.84
C ILE A 18 4.11 7.58 -5.59
N VAL A 19 3.14 8.07 -4.82
CA VAL A 19 2.03 7.27 -4.30
C VAL A 19 0.69 7.95 -4.51
N MET A 20 -0.38 7.14 -4.58
CA MET A 20 -1.76 7.59 -4.52
C MET A 20 -2.37 7.18 -3.18
N PRO A 21 -2.63 8.12 -2.25
CA PRO A 21 -3.27 7.81 -0.97
C PRO A 21 -4.69 7.27 -1.14
N ALA A 22 -5.06 6.26 -0.37
CA ALA A 22 -6.43 5.77 -0.29
C ALA A 22 -7.26 6.64 0.67
N LEU A 23 -8.42 7.12 0.23
CA LEU A 23 -9.31 7.98 1.02
C LEU A 23 -10.74 7.42 1.05
N PRO A 24 -11.40 7.27 2.22
CA PRO A 24 -10.82 7.42 3.56
C PRO A 24 -9.80 6.31 3.86
N ALA A 25 -8.76 6.62 4.63
CA ALA A 25 -7.70 5.66 4.98
C ALA A 25 -8.15 4.62 6.03
N GLU A 26 -9.07 5.01 6.90
CA GLU A 26 -9.47 4.26 8.10
C GLU A 26 -9.91 2.81 7.81
N PRO A 27 -10.74 2.50 6.78
CA PRO A 27 -11.16 1.13 6.52
C PRO A 27 -9.98 0.20 6.19
N VAL A 28 -8.99 0.69 5.45
CA VAL A 28 -7.79 -0.08 5.07
C VAL A 28 -6.85 -0.23 6.27
N GLN A 29 -6.77 0.80 7.13
CA GLN A 29 -6.02 0.70 8.40
C GLN A 29 -6.59 -0.38 9.31
N ARG A 30 -7.93 -0.46 9.45
CA ARG A 30 -8.59 -1.52 10.22
C ARG A 30 -8.32 -2.91 9.64
N LEU A 31 -8.38 -3.04 8.31
CA LEU A 31 -8.05 -4.29 7.62
C LEU A 31 -6.61 -4.71 7.91
N ARG A 32 -5.63 -3.79 7.78
CA ARG A 32 -4.23 -4.08 8.10
C ARG A 32 -4.04 -4.44 9.57
N ALA A 33 -4.70 -3.77 10.49
CA ALA A 33 -4.61 -4.08 11.92
C ALA A 33 -5.09 -5.50 12.20
N ALA A 34 -6.25 -5.91 11.68
CA ALA A 34 -6.77 -7.26 11.82
C ALA A 34 -5.83 -8.31 11.21
N THR A 35 -5.31 -8.06 10.00
CA THR A 35 -4.33 -8.95 9.35
C THR A 35 -3.07 -9.11 10.20
N ARG A 36 -2.54 -8.02 10.77
CA ARG A 36 -1.35 -8.06 11.63
C ARG A 36 -1.57 -8.85 12.91
N THR A 37 -2.71 -8.69 13.57
CA THR A 37 -3.05 -9.50 14.75
C THR A 37 -3.04 -11.00 14.42
N VAL A 38 -3.63 -11.39 13.29
CA VAL A 38 -3.65 -12.81 12.88
C VAL A 38 -2.24 -13.31 12.55
N ILE A 39 -1.40 -12.48 11.91
CA ILE A 39 0.02 -12.81 11.68
C ILE A 39 0.74 -13.01 13.02
N GLY A 40 0.55 -12.10 13.99
CA GLY A 40 1.15 -12.16 15.32
C GLY A 40 0.82 -13.45 16.07
N HIS A 41 -0.41 -13.95 15.95
CA HIS A 41 -0.80 -15.25 16.52
C HIS A 41 -0.02 -16.45 15.95
N VAL A 42 0.54 -16.34 14.75
CA VAL A 42 1.28 -17.42 14.07
C VAL A 42 2.79 -17.28 14.27
N VAL A 43 3.34 -16.08 14.13
CA VAL A 43 4.80 -15.84 14.17
C VAL A 43 5.31 -15.31 15.51
N GLY A 44 4.41 -14.94 16.42
CA GLY A 44 4.70 -14.23 17.67
C GLY A 44 4.55 -12.71 17.51
N GLU A 45 3.95 -12.05 18.49
CA GLU A 45 3.64 -10.61 18.45
C GLU A 45 4.89 -9.74 18.24
N ASP A 46 6.01 -10.09 18.89
CA ASP A 46 7.28 -9.37 18.78
C ASP A 46 7.98 -9.56 17.43
N GLN A 47 7.51 -10.52 16.63
CA GLN A 47 8.09 -10.87 15.33
C GLN A 47 7.31 -10.27 14.16
N VAL A 48 6.23 -9.52 14.42
CA VAL A 48 5.50 -8.81 13.36
C VAL A 48 6.29 -7.55 12.99
N PRO A 49 6.86 -7.46 11.77
CA PRO A 49 7.72 -6.34 11.39
C PRO A 49 6.94 -5.04 11.23
N GLU A 50 7.67 -3.92 11.09
CA GLU A 50 7.16 -2.55 10.88
C GLU A 50 6.36 -1.94 12.04
N ASP A 51 6.57 -0.64 12.26
CA ASP A 51 5.77 0.18 13.17
C ASP A 51 4.37 0.43 12.57
N PRO A 52 3.28 -0.06 13.19
CA PRO A 52 1.94 0.11 12.66
C PRO A 52 1.48 1.58 12.60
N SER A 53 2.05 2.47 13.40
CA SER A 53 1.70 3.90 13.43
C SER A 53 2.15 4.65 12.17
N ARG A 54 3.16 4.11 11.46
CA ARG A 54 3.72 4.71 10.23
C ARG A 54 2.97 4.31 8.97
N TYR A 55 2.08 3.31 9.05
CA TYR A 55 1.33 2.87 7.88
C TYR A 55 0.39 3.95 7.35
N ARG A 56 0.51 4.22 6.05
CA ARG A 56 -0.38 5.10 5.29
C ARG A 56 -0.93 4.29 4.11
N PRO A 57 -2.23 3.97 4.04
CA PRO A 57 -2.80 3.26 2.91
C PRO A 57 -2.58 4.01 1.59
N HIS A 58 -1.96 3.36 0.61
CA HIS A 58 -1.70 3.94 -0.71
C HIS A 58 -1.52 2.86 -1.77
N VAL A 59 -1.55 3.27 -3.03
CA VAL A 59 -1.03 2.53 -4.17
C VAL A 59 0.26 3.21 -4.63
N SER A 60 1.34 2.46 -4.76
CA SER A 60 2.60 2.96 -5.33
C SER A 60 2.46 3.11 -6.85
N VAL A 61 2.85 4.27 -7.38
CA VAL A 61 2.86 4.57 -8.81
C VAL A 61 4.27 4.39 -9.38
N ALA A 62 5.28 4.83 -8.62
CA ALA A 62 6.68 4.68 -8.97
C ALA A 62 7.54 4.60 -7.70
N HIS A 63 8.68 3.89 -7.80
CA HIS A 63 9.67 3.80 -6.73
C HIS A 63 10.87 4.69 -7.02
N LEU A 64 11.36 5.38 -5.99
CA LEU A 64 12.60 6.14 -6.05
C LEU A 64 13.74 5.19 -5.63
N THR A 65 14.67 4.93 -6.55
CA THR A 65 15.75 3.93 -6.34
C THR A 65 17.12 4.55 -6.10
N ALA A 66 17.20 5.88 -6.07
CA ALA A 66 18.43 6.63 -5.86
C ALA A 66 18.12 7.99 -5.22
N ASP A 67 19.08 8.51 -4.46
CA ASP A 67 18.99 9.84 -3.87
C ASP A 67 19.00 10.92 -4.95
N GLY A 68 18.32 12.04 -4.69
CA GLY A 68 18.31 13.18 -5.60
C GLY A 68 17.30 14.25 -5.22
N PRO A 69 17.28 15.36 -5.97
CA PRO A 69 16.30 16.42 -5.76
C PRO A 69 14.88 15.92 -6.06
N SER A 70 13.94 16.20 -5.17
CA SER A 70 12.51 15.86 -5.35
C SER A 70 11.76 16.84 -6.26
N GLU A 71 12.29 18.06 -6.44
CA GLU A 71 11.64 19.17 -7.14
C GLU A 71 11.10 18.80 -8.54
N PRO A 72 11.84 18.07 -9.41
CA PRO A 72 11.32 17.72 -10.73
C PRO A 72 10.04 16.86 -10.66
N TYR A 73 9.97 15.94 -9.71
CA TYR A 73 8.80 15.06 -9.54
C TYR A 73 7.61 15.84 -8.96
N VAL A 74 7.87 16.74 -8.02
CA VAL A 74 6.82 17.61 -7.46
C VAL A 74 6.20 18.48 -8.55
N GLN A 75 7.02 19.07 -9.42
CA GLN A 75 6.52 19.88 -10.54
C GLN A 75 5.74 19.04 -11.57
N ALA A 76 6.23 17.85 -11.90
CA ALA A 76 5.53 16.93 -12.78
C ALA A 76 4.14 16.56 -12.24
N VAL A 77 4.06 16.17 -10.96
CA VAL A 77 2.79 15.80 -10.30
C VAL A 77 1.83 16.98 -10.21
N ARG A 78 2.30 18.20 -9.94
CA ARG A 78 1.45 19.41 -9.87
C ARG A 78 0.68 19.71 -11.16
N SER A 79 1.23 19.30 -12.31
CA SER A 79 0.58 19.48 -13.61
C SER A 79 -0.54 18.46 -13.90
N VAL A 80 -0.63 17.40 -13.08
CA VAL A 80 -1.62 16.34 -13.25
C VAL A 80 -2.88 16.70 -12.46
N VAL A 81 -4.04 16.54 -13.10
CA VAL A 81 -5.35 16.63 -12.44
C VAL A 81 -6.00 15.25 -12.50
N PRO A 82 -5.75 14.36 -11.53
CA PRO A 82 -6.30 13.02 -11.56
C PRO A 82 -7.80 13.08 -11.28
N LYS A 83 -8.58 12.33 -12.06
CA LYS A 83 -9.96 12.05 -11.70
C LYS A 83 -9.96 11.03 -10.56
N ALA A 84 -10.69 11.32 -9.48
CA ALA A 84 -10.86 10.36 -8.40
C ALA A 84 -11.54 9.08 -8.90
N VAL A 85 -10.97 7.93 -8.55
CA VAL A 85 -11.51 6.60 -8.87
C VAL A 85 -11.88 5.89 -7.58
N ALA A 86 -13.11 5.41 -7.50
CA ALA A 86 -13.55 4.53 -6.43
C ALA A 86 -13.12 3.09 -6.71
N VAL A 87 -12.55 2.44 -5.70
CA VAL A 87 -12.07 1.06 -5.76
C VAL A 87 -12.65 0.31 -4.56
N THR A 88 -13.25 -0.84 -4.84
CA THR A 88 -13.67 -1.79 -3.82
C THR A 88 -12.57 -2.82 -3.61
N ILE A 89 -12.10 -2.92 -2.38
CA ILE A 89 -11.20 -3.98 -1.92
C ILE A 89 -12.09 -5.07 -1.34
N ASP A 90 -12.14 -6.20 -2.05
CA ASP A 90 -12.99 -7.36 -1.76
C ASP A 90 -12.20 -8.60 -1.36
N HIS A 91 -10.88 -8.52 -1.25
CA HIS A 91 -10.03 -9.59 -0.76
C HIS A 91 -8.70 -9.06 -0.21
N VAL A 92 -7.99 -9.93 0.50
CA VAL A 92 -6.57 -9.77 0.87
C VAL A 92 -5.80 -10.95 0.33
N ASP A 93 -4.71 -10.69 -0.38
CA ASP A 93 -3.81 -11.72 -0.87
C ASP A 93 -2.64 -11.91 0.09
N LEU A 94 -2.34 -13.17 0.39
CA LEU A 94 -1.03 -13.58 0.90
C LEU A 94 -0.12 -13.77 -0.32
N ILE A 95 0.92 -12.97 -0.41
CA ILE A 95 1.89 -13.01 -1.50
C ILE A 95 3.25 -13.49 -0.99
N GLU A 96 3.92 -14.29 -1.79
CA GLU A 96 5.35 -14.51 -1.69
C GLU A 96 6.04 -13.51 -2.62
N THR A 97 7.03 -12.79 -2.10
CA THR A 97 7.77 -11.77 -2.84
C THR A 97 9.24 -12.14 -2.91
N HIS A 98 9.76 -12.21 -4.13
CA HIS A 98 11.19 -12.36 -4.41
C HIS A 98 11.71 -11.08 -5.03
N ARG A 99 12.97 -10.75 -4.73
CA ARG A 99 13.69 -9.64 -5.36
C ARG A 99 14.90 -10.17 -6.12
N ASP A 100 14.63 -11.06 -7.05
CA ASP A 100 15.66 -11.64 -7.91
C ASP A 100 15.98 -10.68 -9.05
N ARG A 101 17.27 -10.54 -9.37
CA ARG A 101 17.76 -9.73 -10.53
C ARG A 101 17.23 -8.29 -10.57
N HIS A 102 17.05 -7.66 -9.41
CA HIS A 102 16.48 -6.30 -9.26
C HIS A 102 15.04 -6.15 -9.75
N MET A 103 14.30 -7.24 -9.96
CA MET A 103 12.89 -7.23 -10.29
C MET A 103 12.07 -7.80 -9.13
N TYR A 104 10.90 -7.22 -8.91
CA TYR A 104 9.92 -7.79 -8.00
C TYR A 104 9.18 -8.91 -8.72
N GLU A 105 9.29 -10.12 -8.19
CA GLU A 105 8.49 -11.26 -8.60
C GLU A 105 7.49 -11.56 -7.49
N TRP A 106 6.20 -11.53 -7.81
CA TRP A 106 5.12 -11.74 -6.86
C TRP A 106 4.32 -12.97 -7.25
N GLN A 107 4.14 -13.87 -6.28
CA GLN A 107 3.25 -15.03 -6.42
C GLN A 107 2.16 -14.95 -5.36
N VAL A 108 0.90 -15.02 -5.78
CA VAL A 108 -0.22 -15.17 -4.84
C VAL A 108 -0.22 -16.59 -4.31
N VAL A 109 -0.03 -16.74 -3.00
CA VAL A 109 -0.02 -18.02 -2.28
C VAL A 109 -1.45 -18.39 -1.84
N ALA A 110 -2.20 -17.40 -1.37
CA ALA A 110 -3.59 -17.57 -0.97
C ALA A 110 -4.35 -16.25 -1.14
N ARG A 111 -5.67 -16.36 -1.39
CA ARG A 111 -6.60 -15.23 -1.46
C ARG A 111 -7.69 -15.39 -0.43
N MET A 112 -7.88 -14.38 0.41
CA MET A 112 -8.90 -14.36 1.45
C MET A 112 -9.99 -13.36 1.06
N PRO A 113 -11.19 -13.81 0.66
CA PRO A 113 -12.27 -12.91 0.29
C PRO A 113 -12.79 -12.11 1.51
N LEU A 114 -13.25 -10.91 1.24
CA LEU A 114 -13.97 -10.02 2.14
C LEU A 114 -15.45 -10.00 1.75
N GLY A 115 -16.33 -10.11 2.73
CA GLY A 115 -17.77 -10.31 2.58
C GLY A 115 -18.42 -10.39 3.95
#